data_AF-A0A3A8H8B6-F1
#
_entry.id   AF-A0A3A8H8B6-F1
#
_cell.length_a   1.000
_cell.length_b   1.000
_cell.length_c   1.000
_cell.angle_alpha   90.00
_cell.angle_beta   90.00
_cell.angle_gamma   90.00
#
_symmetry.space_group_name_H-M   'P 1'
#
loop_
_entity.id
_entity.type
_entity.pdbx_description
1 polymer ?
#
loop_
_entity_poly.entity_id
_entity_poly.type
_entity_poly.pdbx_seq_one_letter_code
_entity_poly.pdbx_strand_id
1 'polypeptide(L)'
;VLFSNFGGGAGGEAQAISGAQKPIEAPDVAAMMAYAERVVIVPGYGMAVAQAQHKIWELAQRLGQRGVKVKFAIHPVAGRMPGHMNVLLAEAGVPYDLIADMDDINPEFANTDVVLVIGANDVVNPVARTDPASPIYGMPVLDVVNA
;
A
#
# COMPACT_ATOMS: atom_id res chain seq x y z
N VAL A 1 -5.58 -2.54 -22.96
CA VAL A 1 -5.83 -3.90 -23.47
C VAL A 1 -6.89 -3.82 -24.55
N LEU A 2 -6.51 -3.85 -25.83
CA LEU A 2 -7.47 -3.86 -26.94
C LEU A 2 -7.17 -4.99 -27.92
N PHE A 3 -5.90 -5.36 -28.10
CA PHE A 3 -5.49 -6.51 -28.90
C PHE A 3 -4.25 -7.15 -28.26
N SER A 4 -4.39 -7.93 -27.20
CA SER A 4 -3.33 -8.86 -26.78
C SER A 4 -3.84 -9.89 -25.77
N ASN A 5 -3.35 -11.11 -25.96
CA ASN A 5 -3.51 -12.32 -25.19
C ASN A 5 -2.90 -12.12 -23.79
N PHE A 6 -3.71 -12.15 -22.74
CA PHE A 6 -3.19 -12.24 -21.36
C PHE A 6 -2.52 -13.61 -21.19
N GLY A 7 -1.20 -13.63 -21.15
CA GLY A 7 -0.41 -14.85 -20.97
C GLY A 7 0.93 -14.81 -21.69
N GLY A 8 1.71 -13.76 -21.47
CA GLY A 8 3.11 -13.71 -21.90
C GLY A 8 3.98 -14.60 -21.01
N GLY A 9 3.90 -15.92 -21.23
CA GLY A 9 4.98 -16.88 -20.99
C GLY A 9 5.52 -17.04 -19.57
N ALA A 10 4.86 -17.88 -18.78
CA ALA A 10 5.44 -19.14 -18.30
C ALA A 10 4.32 -19.95 -17.64
N GLY A 11 3.91 -21.06 -18.27
CA GLY A 11 3.08 -22.08 -17.63
C GLY A 11 3.89 -22.85 -16.58
N GLY A 12 4.40 -22.15 -15.58
CA GLY A 12 5.04 -22.72 -14.39
C GLY A 12 4.01 -22.83 -13.27
N GLU A 13 4.17 -23.84 -12.42
CA GLU A 13 3.42 -23.90 -11.16
C GLU A 13 3.76 -22.65 -10.34
N ALA A 14 2.73 -21.88 -9.96
CA ALA A 14 2.89 -20.73 -9.08
C ALA A 14 3.56 -21.16 -7.78
N GLN A 15 4.41 -20.30 -7.23
CA GLN A 15 5.11 -20.59 -5.98
C GLN A 15 4.11 -21.00 -4.88
N ALA A 16 4.35 -22.14 -4.24
CA ALA A 16 3.48 -22.63 -3.17
C ALA A 16 3.47 -21.64 -1.99
N ILE A 17 2.27 -21.30 -1.51
CA ILE A 17 2.10 -20.46 -0.33
C ILE A 17 2.63 -21.24 0.89
N SER A 18 3.49 -20.59 1.67
CA SER A 18 4.03 -21.15 2.91
C SER A 18 3.76 -20.22 4.10
N GLY A 19 3.74 -20.79 5.30
CA GLY A 19 3.45 -20.06 6.54
C GLY A 19 1.95 -19.92 6.84
N ALA A 20 1.64 -19.09 7.83
CA ALA A 20 0.27 -18.79 8.26
C ALA A 20 0.14 -17.29 8.56
N GLN A 21 -1.06 -16.75 8.34
CA GLN A 21 -1.38 -15.37 8.68
C GLN A 21 -1.43 -15.19 10.21
N LYS A 22 -0.96 -14.05 10.68
CA LYS A 22 -0.99 -13.67 12.10
C LYS A 22 -2.10 -12.64 12.32
N PRO A 23 -3.27 -13.04 12.86
CA PRO A 23 -4.31 -12.08 13.18
C PRO A 23 -3.86 -11.16 14.31
N ILE A 24 -4.30 -9.90 14.26
CA ILE A 24 -4.05 -8.89 15.28
C ILE A 24 -5.30 -8.01 15.41
N GLU A 25 -5.60 -7.56 16.63
CA GLU A 25 -6.78 -6.75 16.90
C GLU A 25 -6.48 -5.25 16.73
N ALA A 26 -7.51 -4.47 16.40
CA ALA A 26 -7.36 -3.03 16.14
C ALA A 26 -6.71 -2.23 17.29
N PRO A 27 -6.99 -2.49 18.59
CA PRO A 27 -6.33 -1.78 19.69
C PRO A 27 -4.81 -1.99 19.72
N ASP A 28 -4.34 -3.20 19.39
CA ASP A 28 -2.92 -3.53 19.38
C ASP A 28 -2.21 -2.82 18.23
N VAL A 29 -2.82 -2.81 17.04
CA VAL A 29 -2.30 -2.05 15.88
C VAL A 29 -2.26 -0.55 16.19
N ALA A 30 -3.29 -0.02 16.86
CA ALA A 30 -3.32 1.38 17.28
C ALA A 30 -2.19 1.71 18.27
N ALA A 31 -1.89 0.81 19.22
CA ALA A 31 -0.77 0.95 20.13
C ALA A 31 0.57 0.91 19.37
N MET A 32 0.77 -0.05 18.46
CA MET A 32 1.98 -0.13 17.63
C MET A 32 2.23 1.15 16.84
N MET A 33 1.22 1.67 16.15
CA MET A 33 1.35 2.92 15.38
C MET A 33 1.53 4.14 16.27
N ALA A 34 0.94 4.18 17.47
CA ALA A 34 1.07 5.31 18.40
C ALA A 34 2.47 5.45 19.01
N TYR A 35 3.25 4.36 19.06
CA TYR A 35 4.63 4.34 19.57
C TYR A 35 5.69 4.26 18.46
N ALA A 36 5.29 4.18 17.19
CA ALA A 36 6.20 4.23 16.04
C ALA A 36 6.75 5.66 15.84
N GLU A 37 7.96 5.79 15.28
CA GLU A 37 8.46 7.06 14.78
C GLU A 37 7.87 7.38 13.40
N ARG A 38 7.74 6.35 12.54
CA ARG A 38 7.31 6.49 11.14
C ARG A 38 6.27 5.46 10.76
N VAL A 39 5.16 5.95 10.20
CA VAL A 39 4.06 5.14 9.71
C VAL A 39 3.81 5.47 8.24
N VAL A 40 3.80 4.46 7.37
CA VAL A 40 3.41 4.62 5.97
C VAL A 40 2.07 3.96 5.74
N ILE A 41 1.13 4.71 5.16
CA ILE A 41 -0.21 4.22 4.81
C ILE A 41 -0.24 3.95 3.30
N VAL A 42 -0.60 2.73 2.91
CA VAL A 42 -0.71 2.31 1.51
C VAL A 42 -2.18 2.11 1.16
N PRO A 43 -2.85 3.12 0.59
CA PRO A 43 -4.25 3.00 0.17
C PRO A 43 -4.38 2.21 -1.14
N GLY A 44 -5.44 1.42 -1.23
CA GLY A 44 -5.85 0.76 -2.47
C GLY A 44 -7.34 0.91 -2.75
N TYR A 45 -7.80 0.19 -3.79
CA TYR A 45 -9.18 0.28 -4.26
C TYR A 45 -10.22 -0.05 -3.17
N GLY A 46 -9.92 -0.97 -2.25
CA GLY A 46 -10.82 -1.30 -1.15
C GLY A 46 -11.14 -0.11 -0.23
N MET A 47 -10.19 0.80 -0.03
CA MET A 47 -10.41 2.03 0.74
C MET A 47 -11.44 2.93 0.04
N ALA A 48 -11.34 3.06 -1.29
CA ALA A 48 -12.29 3.81 -2.10
C ALA A 48 -13.69 3.19 -2.08
N VAL A 49 -13.80 1.87 -2.25
CA VAL A 49 -15.09 1.18 -2.19
C VAL A 49 -15.77 1.38 -0.83
N ALA A 50 -14.99 1.35 0.24
CA ALA A 50 -15.49 1.56 1.61
C ALA A 50 -15.71 3.04 1.98
N GLN A 51 -15.33 3.99 1.13
CA GLN A 51 -15.37 5.43 1.41
C GLN A 51 -14.62 5.80 2.71
N ALA A 52 -13.49 5.14 2.95
CA ALA A 52 -12.75 5.23 4.21
C ALA A 52 -11.73 6.38 4.26
N GLN A 53 -11.55 7.15 3.17
CA GLN A 53 -10.51 8.18 3.04
C GLN A 53 -10.53 9.22 4.18
N HIS A 54 -11.71 9.67 4.60
CA HIS A 54 -11.84 10.64 5.70
C HIS A 54 -11.41 10.06 7.05
N LYS A 55 -11.68 8.77 7.28
CA LYS A 55 -11.32 8.09 8.53
C LYS A 55 -9.85 7.78 8.62
N ILE A 56 -9.23 7.45 7.48
CA ILE A 56 -7.79 7.29 7.40
C ILE A 56 -7.07 8.63 7.60
N TRP A 57 -7.60 9.72 7.06
CA TRP A 57 -7.06 11.04 7.35
C TRP A 57 -7.19 11.42 8.83
N GLU A 58 -8.35 11.17 9.46
CA GLU A 58 -8.54 11.39 10.89
C GLU A 58 -7.53 10.59 11.74
N LEU A 59 -7.22 9.35 11.36
CA LEU A 59 -6.19 8.52 11.99
C LEU A 59 -4.80 9.15 11.83
N ALA A 60 -4.42 9.54 10.61
CA ALA A 60 -3.13 10.16 10.33
C ALA A 60 -2.94 11.46 11.14
N GLN A 61 -3.98 12.28 11.28
CA GLN A 61 -3.95 13.48 12.12
C GLN A 61 -3.73 13.14 13.60
N ARG A 62 -4.42 12.13 14.13
CA ARG A 62 -4.26 11.69 15.53
C ARG A 62 -2.86 11.12 15.82
N LEU A 63 -2.24 10.48 14.83
CA LEU A 63 -0.85 10.02 14.90
C LEU A 63 0.12 11.20 14.83
N GLY A 64 -0.10 12.15 13.91
CA GLY A 64 0.71 13.37 13.80
C GLY A 64 0.68 14.23 15.07
N GLN A 65 -0.46 14.32 15.77
CA GLN A 65 -0.57 14.97 17.08
C GLN A 65 0.32 14.33 18.17
N ARG A 66 0.71 13.05 17.98
CA ARG A 66 1.63 12.33 18.87
C ARG A 66 3.09 12.43 18.42
N GLY A 67 3.37 13.16 17.34
CA GLY A 67 4.71 13.30 16.78
C GLY A 67 5.13 12.17 15.82
N VAL A 68 4.21 11.25 15.48
CA VAL A 68 4.47 10.20 14.50
C VAL A 68 4.52 10.80 13.10
N LYS A 69 5.57 10.48 12.33
CA LYS A 69 5.70 10.90 10.92
C LYS A 69 4.86 9.99 10.05
N VAL A 70 3.76 10.52 9.51
CA VAL A 70 2.85 9.76 8.64
C VAL A 70 3.03 10.17 7.19
N LYS A 71 3.21 9.19 6.29
CA LYS A 71 3.19 9.40 4.84
C LYS A 71 2.19 8.47 4.16
N PHE A 72 1.64 8.90 3.04
CA PHE A 72 0.80 8.11 2.15
C PHE A 72 1.61 7.68 0.94
N ALA A 73 1.72 6.38 0.73
CA ALA A 73 2.45 5.79 -0.40
C ALA A 73 1.48 5.46 -1.54
N ILE A 74 1.62 6.14 -2.67
CA ILE A 74 0.71 5.97 -3.80
C ILE A 74 1.34 5.13 -4.90
N HIS A 75 0.69 4.01 -5.21
CA HIS A 75 1.00 3.25 -6.40
C HIS A 75 0.33 3.90 -7.63
N PRO A 76 1.02 4.08 -8.77
CA PRO A 76 0.48 4.79 -9.94
C PRO A 76 -0.80 4.16 -10.51
N VAL A 77 -0.96 2.84 -10.37
CA VAL A 77 -2.17 2.10 -10.79
C VAL A 77 -3.09 1.68 -9.63
N ALA A 78 -2.91 2.22 -8.42
CA ALA A 78 -3.86 1.96 -7.33
C ALA A 78 -5.24 2.53 -7.67
N GLY A 79 -6.26 1.67 -7.65
CA GLY A 79 -7.66 2.03 -7.91
C GLY A 79 -8.16 1.55 -9.28
N ARG A 80 -9.02 2.36 -9.89
CA ARG A 80 -9.69 2.07 -11.19
C ARG A 80 -9.51 3.17 -12.25
N MET A 81 -8.81 4.25 -11.90
CA MET A 81 -8.49 5.35 -12.81
C MET A 81 -7.09 5.87 -12.47
N PRO A 82 -6.34 6.44 -13.43
CA PRO A 82 -5.08 7.11 -13.13
C PRO A 82 -5.28 8.19 -12.06
N GLY A 83 -4.42 8.20 -11.04
CA GLY A 83 -4.49 9.16 -9.93
C GLY A 83 -5.70 9.00 -9.00
N HIS A 84 -6.38 7.83 -9.01
CA HIS A 84 -7.59 7.61 -8.20
C HIS A 84 -7.34 7.93 -6.73
N MET A 85 -6.25 7.43 -6.14
CA MET A 85 -5.97 7.65 -4.72
C MET A 85 -5.62 9.11 -4.42
N ASN A 86 -4.88 9.79 -5.31
CA ASN A 86 -4.55 11.21 -5.14
C ASN A 86 -5.83 12.06 -5.04
N VAL A 87 -6.81 11.80 -5.91
CA VAL A 87 -8.10 12.52 -5.91
C VAL A 87 -8.87 12.29 -4.60
N LEU A 88 -8.99 11.04 -4.14
CA LEU A 88 -9.73 10.74 -2.91
C LEU A 88 -9.05 11.28 -1.65
N LEU A 89 -7.72 11.27 -1.61
CA LEU A 89 -6.97 11.85 -0.50
C LEU A 89 -7.08 13.38 -0.51
N ALA A 90 -7.04 14.01 -1.69
CA ALA A 90 -7.29 15.44 -1.83
C ALA A 90 -8.71 15.82 -1.40
N GLU A 91 -9.72 15.02 -1.77
CA GLU A 91 -11.10 15.18 -1.31
C GLU A 91 -11.22 15.06 0.22
N ALA A 92 -10.47 14.14 0.83
CA ALA A 92 -10.40 14.00 2.28
C ALA A 92 -9.65 15.15 2.98
N GLY A 93 -8.99 16.03 2.23
CA GLY A 93 -8.23 17.16 2.77
C GLY A 93 -6.81 16.79 3.21
N VAL A 94 -6.25 15.71 2.68
CA VAL A 94 -4.86 15.30 2.95
C VAL A 94 -3.91 16.27 2.24
N PRO A 95 -2.96 16.91 2.97
CA PRO A 95 -1.93 17.74 2.39
C PRO A 95 -1.02 16.97 1.42
N TYR A 96 -0.70 17.57 0.27
CA TYR A 96 0.10 16.93 -0.78
C TYR A 96 1.53 16.57 -0.35
N ASP A 97 2.10 17.27 0.63
CA ASP A 97 3.43 16.99 1.19
C ASP A 97 3.47 15.66 1.97
N LEU A 98 2.32 15.14 2.39
CA LEU A 98 2.21 13.83 3.01
C LEU A 98 2.02 12.71 1.98
N ILE A 99 1.79 13.05 0.71
CA ILE A 99 1.54 12.09 -0.37
C ILE A 99 2.84 11.90 -1.15
N ALA A 100 3.37 10.68 -1.12
CA ALA A 100 4.59 10.30 -1.81
C ALA A 100 4.27 9.30 -2.93
N ASP A 101 4.90 9.51 -4.08
CA ASP A 101 4.84 8.56 -5.17
C ASP A 101 5.71 7.32 -4.85
N MET A 102 5.39 6.21 -5.51
CA MET A 102 6.04 4.92 -5.30
C MET A 102 7.58 4.99 -5.39
N ASP A 103 8.12 5.71 -6.37
CA ASP A 103 9.57 5.78 -6.60
C ASP A 103 10.30 6.53 -5.47
N ASP A 104 9.65 7.53 -4.87
CA ASP A 104 10.20 8.33 -3.78
C ASP A 104 10.09 7.61 -2.43
N ILE A 105 8.99 6.89 -2.19
CA ILE A 105 8.72 6.24 -0.91
C ILE A 105 9.38 4.87 -0.77
N ASN A 106 9.66 4.16 -1.88
CA ASN A 106 10.24 2.82 -1.85
C ASN A 106 11.58 2.75 -1.08
N PRO A 107 12.53 3.68 -1.28
CA PRO A 107 13.77 3.72 -0.49
C PRO A 107 13.56 3.98 1.01
N GLU A 108 12.42 4.56 1.41
CA GLU A 108 12.12 4.90 2.79
C GLU A 108 11.55 3.72 3.60
N PHE A 109 11.03 2.67 2.95
CA PHE A 109 10.44 1.51 3.65
C PHE A 109 11.43 0.88 4.64
N ALA A 110 12.70 0.74 4.27
CA ALA A 110 13.75 0.20 5.15
C ALA A 110 13.95 0.95 6.49
N ASN A 111 13.40 2.16 6.61
CA ASN A 111 13.43 2.97 7.82
C ASN A 111 12.03 3.32 8.33
N THR A 112 11.02 2.51 8.00
CA THR A 112 9.62 2.69 8.40
C THR A 112 9.26 1.67 9.47
N ASP A 113 8.68 2.09 10.59
CA ASP A 113 8.41 1.16 11.69
C ASP A 113 7.12 0.35 11.46
N VAL A 114 6.10 0.98 10.85
CA VAL A 114 4.81 0.33 10.58
C VAL A 114 4.28 0.74 9.21
N VAL A 115 3.86 -0.24 8.42
CA VAL A 115 3.12 -0.02 7.18
C VAL A 115 1.68 -0.48 7.32
N LEU A 116 0.73 0.43 7.13
CA LEU A 116 -0.70 0.14 7.11
C LEU A 116 -1.19 0.01 5.67
N VAL A 117 -1.32 -1.23 5.18
CA VAL A 117 -1.93 -1.51 3.88
C VAL A 117 -3.44 -1.56 4.02
N ILE A 118 -4.17 -0.68 3.32
CA ILE A 118 -5.63 -0.62 3.38
C ILE A 118 -6.27 -0.75 2.00
N GLY A 119 -6.89 -1.90 1.75
CA GLY A 119 -7.63 -2.16 0.52
C GLY A 119 -6.76 -2.28 -0.74
N ALA A 120 -5.45 -2.51 -0.57
CA ALA A 120 -4.50 -2.84 -1.61
C ALA A 120 -4.12 -4.33 -1.53
N ASN A 121 -3.81 -4.94 -2.68
CA ASN A 121 -3.34 -6.32 -2.78
C ASN A 121 -2.25 -6.43 -3.86
N ASP A 122 -2.62 -6.36 -5.14
CA ASP A 122 -1.67 -6.56 -6.25
C ASP A 122 -0.48 -5.57 -6.22
N VAL A 123 -0.74 -4.32 -5.84
CA VAL A 123 0.26 -3.23 -5.78
C VAL A 123 1.30 -3.35 -4.67
N VAL A 124 1.11 -4.28 -3.73
CA VAL A 124 2.05 -4.59 -2.63
C VAL A 124 2.56 -6.03 -2.71
N ASN A 125 2.23 -6.75 -3.78
CA ASN A 125 2.45 -8.19 -3.83
C ASN A 125 3.89 -8.51 -4.28
N PRO A 126 4.73 -9.12 -3.42
CA PRO A 126 6.14 -9.36 -3.73
C PRO A 126 6.35 -10.35 -4.89
N VAL A 127 5.35 -11.18 -5.23
CA VAL A 127 5.44 -12.14 -6.35
C VAL A 127 5.70 -11.47 -7.69
N ALA A 128 5.36 -10.18 -7.83
CA ALA A 128 5.67 -9.39 -9.01
C ALA A 128 7.18 -9.32 -9.30
N ARG A 129 8.03 -9.55 -8.31
CA ARG A 129 9.51 -9.55 -8.45
C ARG A 129 10.13 -10.94 -8.32
N THR A 130 9.48 -11.86 -7.61
CA THR A 130 10.10 -13.14 -7.22
C THR A 130 9.68 -14.32 -8.10
N ASP A 131 8.53 -14.28 -8.75
CA ASP A 131 7.97 -15.42 -9.49
C ASP A 131 7.70 -15.06 -10.97
N PRO A 132 8.58 -15.48 -11.91
CA PRO A 132 8.39 -15.28 -13.35
C PRO A 132 7.11 -15.92 -13.92
N ALA A 133 6.50 -16.88 -13.24
CA ALA A 133 5.22 -17.49 -13.67
C ALA A 133 4.01 -16.64 -13.24
N SER A 134 4.20 -15.65 -12.37
CA SER A 134 3.12 -14.78 -11.90
C SER A 134 2.57 -13.89 -13.01
N PRO A 135 1.23 -13.75 -13.13
CA PRO A 135 0.61 -12.84 -14.11
C PRO A 135 1.00 -11.37 -13.92
N ILE A 136 1.48 -10.99 -12.74
CA ILE A 136 1.93 -9.65 -12.40
C ILE A 136 3.46 -9.52 -12.36
N TYR A 137 4.20 -10.52 -12.86
CA TYR A 137 5.65 -10.46 -12.89
C TYR A 137 6.15 -9.28 -13.72
N GLY A 138 7.14 -8.56 -13.18
CA GLY A 138 7.69 -7.33 -13.75
C GLY A 138 6.86 -6.07 -13.49
N MET A 139 5.70 -6.17 -12.84
CA MET A 139 4.95 -5.00 -12.39
C MET A 139 5.72 -4.32 -11.24
N PRO A 140 6.01 -3.02 -11.31
CA PRO A 140 6.48 -2.27 -10.15
C PRO A 140 5.48 -2.43 -9.01
N VAL A 141 5.97 -2.57 -7.78
CA VAL A 141 5.15 -2.69 -6.56
C VAL A 141 5.80 -1.88 -5.44
N LEU A 142 4.97 -1.50 -4.46
CA LEU A 142 5.45 -0.89 -3.22
C LEU A 142 6.14 -1.94 -2.35
N ASP A 143 7.36 -1.64 -1.92
CA ASP A 143 8.24 -2.56 -1.18
C ASP A 143 7.92 -2.64 0.32
N VAL A 144 6.63 -2.83 0.64
CA VAL A 144 6.11 -2.82 2.03
C VAL A 144 6.71 -3.91 2.91
N VAL A 145 7.23 -4.98 2.30
CA VAL A 145 7.87 -6.11 3.00
C VAL A 145 9.25 -5.76 3.56
N ASN A 146 9.84 -4.64 3.13
CA ASN A 146 11.14 -4.17 3.58
C ASN A 146 11.05 -3.19 4.77
N ALA A 147 9.84 -2.94 5.28
CA ALA A 147 9.62 -2.17 6.50
C ALA A 147 9.87 -3.00 7.77
#